data_AF-A0A7S1L3I3-F1
#
_entry.id   AF-A0A7S1L3I3-F1
#
_cell.length_a   1.000
_cell.length_b   1.000
_cell.length_c   1.000
_cell.angle_alpha   90.00
_cell.angle_beta   90.00
_cell.angle_gamma   90.00
#
_symmetry.space_group_name_H-M   'P 1'
#
loop_
_entity.id
_entity.type
_entity.pdbx_description
1 polymer ?
#
loop_
_entity_poly.entity_id
_entity_poly.type
_entity_poly.pdbx_seq_one_letter_code
_entity_poly.pdbx_strand_id
1 'polypeptide(L)'
;WLALPESQKIVRQAIKGDVSRTEAPAPSPNFQHLRGSPSGRPSPPGSPHSRGILRDGLSGPDGSLAPANEWSGAAAASLPGTANQEPALGARGGAVQAKAQVKAAPKEPEVAGKPSPGAGDSEARGVGTSMLATGSKVIPRFYWPKKQRPTDSLNVEARQKIHEIFVRQNITDGIRTHTQLEPIVTEVFRLSKYFVVPIFHKIKVFFDIVDASAKTKSALLNPSPTPITEQMVVSWAQGKIQPDDLVLSFFFVVKKEHNDWIEREDFSIFLTAILLTHPGLDFLRETQEFQDRYADTVISRIFFVYDRKDSGHIPLTCLRRFKPSVTETWKQLADHDDIKMVRDYFSYEHFYVIYCTFWELDSDHDFLLDKDDLLKYDGHSLSRRTVDRIFSEIPTKFNSAVPGKMGYEDFIRFLLCDQDRQTDRSMEYWFYMFDLDGDGCIRDHEMKYFYEEQVQRMECLNYDTISFADILCQLNDMISPRNEGVFRLSDFKKKRKFAGTFFSLFSSLNKFLAFEHRDPFLTKQDMMENPSFSDWDRWCADEYLRLAMEEGEDPDEGDGDRDGG
;
A
#
# COMPACT_ATOMS: atom_id res chain seq x y z
N TRP A 1 3.82 17.74 14.66
CA TRP A 1 5.05 17.68 13.84
C TRP A 1 5.48 16.23 13.61
N LEU A 2 5.47 15.37 14.63
CA LEU A 2 5.69 13.91 14.53
C LEU A 2 4.51 13.09 13.94
N ALA A 3 3.41 13.73 13.56
CA ALA A 3 2.15 13.07 13.18
C ALA A 3 1.82 13.17 11.67
N LEU A 4 2.78 13.57 10.84
CA LEU A 4 2.61 13.60 9.39
C LEU A 4 3.62 12.62 8.76
N PRO A 5 3.23 11.84 7.74
CA PRO A 5 4.18 11.17 6.86
C PRO A 5 5.19 12.18 6.30
N GLU A 6 6.48 11.82 6.23
CA GLU A 6 7.52 12.75 5.75
C GLU A 6 7.28 13.15 4.29
N SER A 7 6.78 12.19 3.48
CA SER A 7 6.26 12.42 2.13
C SER A 7 5.24 13.58 2.05
N GLN A 8 4.31 13.66 3.02
CA GLN A 8 3.33 14.76 3.09
C GLN A 8 3.90 16.07 3.64
N LYS A 9 4.98 16.01 4.43
CA LYS A 9 5.66 17.23 4.94
C LYS A 9 6.45 17.92 3.82
N ILE A 10 7.13 17.16 2.97
CA ILE A 10 7.86 17.65 1.80
C ILE A 10 6.88 18.35 0.84
N VAL A 11 5.76 17.70 0.52
CA VAL A 11 4.69 18.25 -0.33
C VAL A 11 4.09 19.55 0.24
N ARG A 12 3.91 19.66 1.55
CA ARG A 12 3.42 20.90 2.20
C ARG A 12 4.45 22.03 2.24
N GLN A 13 5.74 21.73 2.18
CA GLN A 13 6.80 22.74 2.04
C GLN A 13 6.83 23.29 0.61
N ALA A 14 6.63 22.45 -0.41
CA ALA A 14 6.53 22.88 -1.81
C ALA A 14 5.36 23.88 -2.03
N ILE A 15 4.19 23.62 -1.44
CA ILE A 15 3.01 24.52 -1.55
C ILE A 15 3.25 25.89 -0.90
N LYS A 16 4.06 25.97 0.17
CA LYS A 16 4.38 27.26 0.82
C LYS A 16 5.38 28.11 0.04
N GLY A 17 6.10 27.53 -0.92
CA GLY A 17 7.08 28.23 -1.76
C GLY A 17 6.46 29.11 -2.84
N ASP A 18 5.16 28.98 -3.12
CA ASP A 18 4.54 29.60 -4.31
C ASP A 18 3.92 30.99 -4.07
N VAL A 19 4.24 31.65 -2.95
CA VAL A 19 3.90 33.06 -2.68
C VAL A 19 5.16 33.90 -2.43
N SER A 20 6.17 33.75 -3.28
CA SER A 20 7.08 34.83 -3.65
C SER A 20 8.12 34.33 -4.65
N ARG A 21 7.93 34.66 -5.93
CA ARG A 21 9.03 34.56 -6.90
C ARG A 21 10.15 35.52 -6.51
N THR A 22 11.29 34.97 -6.10
CA THR A 22 12.63 35.48 -6.43
C THR A 22 13.57 34.27 -6.46
N GLU A 23 14.35 34.18 -7.54
CA GLU A 23 15.24 33.07 -7.85
C GLU A 23 16.21 32.77 -6.70
N ALA A 24 16.02 31.64 -6.04
CA ALA A 24 17.03 30.94 -5.25
C ALA A 24 16.66 29.46 -5.23
N PRO A 25 17.63 28.53 -5.34
CA PRO A 25 17.34 27.10 -5.27
C PRO A 25 16.71 26.77 -3.90
N ALA A 26 15.59 26.05 -3.93
CA ALA A 26 14.98 25.51 -2.72
C ALA A 26 16.04 24.66 -1.97
N PRO A 27 16.15 24.77 -0.64
CA PRO A 27 17.09 23.94 0.10
C PRO A 27 16.55 22.51 0.10
N SER A 28 17.15 21.65 -0.72
CA SER A 28 17.03 20.19 -0.59
C SER A 28 17.37 19.81 0.86
N PRO A 29 16.68 18.82 1.46
CA PRO A 29 17.23 18.16 2.63
C PRO A 29 18.61 17.58 2.22
N ASN A 30 19.67 18.11 2.84
CA ASN A 30 21.06 17.80 2.51
C ASN A 30 21.34 16.28 2.55
N PHE A 31 21.44 15.64 1.40
CA PHE A 31 22.00 14.29 1.21
C PHE A 31 23.55 14.28 1.18
N GLN A 32 24.21 15.30 1.73
CA GLN A 32 25.67 15.45 1.58
C GLN A 32 26.53 14.69 2.62
N HIS A 33 25.93 13.91 3.52
CA HIS A 33 26.68 13.24 4.58
C HIS A 33 26.32 11.75 4.74
N LEU A 34 26.45 10.99 3.66
CA LEU A 34 26.73 9.56 3.75
C LEU A 34 28.04 9.30 3.00
N ARG A 35 29.15 9.21 3.74
CA ARG A 35 30.43 8.79 3.18
C ARG A 35 30.41 7.27 3.00
N GLY A 36 30.61 6.81 1.76
CA GLY A 36 31.37 5.59 1.49
C GLY A 36 30.78 4.55 0.53
N SER A 37 30.68 4.86 -0.77
CA SER A 37 30.94 3.91 -1.88
C SER A 37 31.14 4.70 -3.18
N PRO A 38 31.94 4.26 -4.18
CA PRO A 38 32.37 5.09 -5.32
C PRO A 38 31.25 5.55 -6.27
N SER A 39 30.00 5.11 -6.06
CA SER A 39 28.85 5.37 -6.95
C SER A 39 27.80 6.34 -6.43
N GLY A 40 27.93 6.90 -5.22
CA GLY A 40 27.04 7.98 -4.74
C GLY A 40 25.56 7.60 -4.53
N ARG A 41 25.20 6.31 -4.53
CA ARG A 41 23.85 5.80 -4.25
C ARG A 41 23.61 5.75 -2.72
N PRO A 42 22.55 6.36 -2.17
CA PRO A 42 22.12 6.07 -0.82
C PRO A 42 21.44 4.69 -0.78
N SER A 43 22.17 3.65 -0.41
CA SER A 43 21.62 2.30 -0.26
C SER A 43 20.92 2.15 1.11
N PRO A 44 19.68 1.62 1.15
CA PRO A 44 19.03 1.26 2.42
C PRO A 44 19.89 0.27 3.24
N PRO A 45 20.01 0.42 4.57
CA PRO A 45 20.75 -0.53 5.41
C PRO A 45 20.13 -1.92 5.32
N GLY A 46 20.93 -2.98 5.41
CA GLY A 46 20.42 -4.32 5.13
C GLY A 46 20.11 -4.56 3.65
N SER A 47 20.46 -3.62 2.76
CA SER A 47 20.83 -3.91 1.37
C SER A 47 21.82 -5.08 1.37
N PRO A 48 21.78 -5.96 0.35
CA PRO A 48 22.77 -7.02 0.16
C PRO A 48 24.18 -6.57 0.60
N HIS A 49 24.65 -5.41 0.11
CA HIS A 49 25.91 -4.72 0.45
C HIS A 49 26.29 -4.58 1.95
N SER A 50 25.32 -4.57 2.86
CA SER A 50 25.54 -4.19 4.28
C SER A 50 26.11 -5.32 5.12
N ARG A 51 26.12 -6.56 4.59
CA ARG A 51 26.55 -7.74 5.35
C ARG A 51 28.08 -7.91 5.44
N GLY A 52 28.87 -7.02 4.83
CA GLY A 52 30.33 -7.14 4.76
C GLY A 52 31.17 -6.36 5.80
N ILE A 53 30.61 -5.45 6.60
CA ILE A 53 31.43 -4.57 7.47
C ILE A 53 31.39 -5.03 8.94
N LEU A 54 31.89 -6.23 9.20
CA LEU A 54 32.44 -6.61 10.51
C LEU A 54 33.70 -7.42 10.27
N ARG A 55 34.85 -6.75 10.10
CA ARG A 55 36.14 -7.41 10.28
C ARG A 55 37.19 -6.50 10.89
N ASP A 56 37.78 -7.06 11.95
CA ASP A 56 38.78 -6.50 12.84
C ASP A 56 39.95 -5.82 12.12
N GLY A 57 40.42 -4.74 12.76
CA GLY A 57 41.62 -4.03 12.35
C GLY A 57 42.87 -4.89 12.54
N LEU A 58 43.59 -5.11 11.45
CA LEU A 58 45.03 -5.35 11.47
C LEU A 58 45.69 -4.58 10.33
N SER A 59 46.61 -3.71 10.74
CA SER A 59 47.48 -2.84 9.96
C SER A 59 48.59 -3.61 9.23
N GLY A 60 48.91 -3.20 7.99
CA GLY A 60 50.21 -3.48 7.34
C GLY A 60 50.26 -3.08 5.85
N PRO A 61 51.41 -2.63 5.29
CA PRO A 61 51.44 -1.61 4.23
C PRO A 61 52.02 -2.05 2.87
N ASP A 62 51.93 -1.10 1.93
CA ASP A 62 52.73 -0.88 0.70
C ASP A 62 52.51 -1.74 -0.55
N GLY A 63 52.41 -1.06 -1.70
CA GLY A 63 52.49 -1.67 -3.03
C GLY A 63 51.99 -0.81 -4.18
N SER A 64 52.80 0.17 -4.62
CA SER A 64 52.66 0.99 -5.83
C SER A 64 52.51 0.20 -7.15
N LEU A 65 51.77 0.75 -8.13
CA LEU A 65 52.23 1.14 -9.49
C LEU A 65 51.06 1.31 -10.49
N ALA A 66 51.05 2.45 -11.19
CA ALA A 66 50.32 2.73 -12.43
C ALA A 66 51.09 2.12 -13.66
N PRO A 67 50.77 2.36 -14.96
CA PRO A 67 49.73 3.25 -15.55
C PRO A 67 49.03 2.78 -16.85
N ALA A 68 48.07 3.61 -17.28
CA ALA A 68 47.72 4.05 -18.65
C ALA A 68 47.39 3.05 -19.78
N ASN A 69 46.23 3.28 -20.42
CA ASN A 69 46.25 3.57 -21.86
C ASN A 69 45.07 4.42 -22.32
N GLU A 70 45.40 5.42 -23.15
CA GLU A 70 44.52 6.35 -23.83
C GLU A 70 43.82 5.69 -25.03
N TRP A 71 42.61 6.15 -25.38
CA TRP A 71 42.29 6.41 -26.78
C TRP A 71 41.28 7.55 -26.89
N SER A 72 41.73 8.66 -27.48
CA SER A 72 40.93 9.81 -27.90
C SER A 72 40.52 9.65 -29.36
N GLY A 73 39.31 10.08 -29.71
CA GLY A 73 38.85 10.16 -31.09
C GLY A 73 37.69 11.13 -31.24
N ALA A 74 38.01 12.42 -31.35
CA ALA A 74 37.07 13.48 -31.71
C ALA A 74 36.92 13.58 -33.24
N ALA A 75 35.71 13.90 -33.72
CA ALA A 75 35.51 14.68 -34.95
C ALA A 75 34.09 15.27 -34.97
N ALA A 76 34.02 16.53 -35.40
CA ALA A 76 32.91 17.45 -35.28
C ALA A 76 32.18 17.70 -36.62
N ALA A 77 30.99 18.30 -36.47
CA ALA A 77 30.31 19.25 -37.37
C ALA A 77 29.77 18.75 -38.73
N SER A 78 28.47 19.02 -38.99
CA SER A 78 28.03 20.19 -39.78
C SER A 78 26.52 20.17 -40.04
N LEU A 79 25.89 21.34 -39.88
CA LEU A 79 24.53 21.70 -40.36
C LEU A 79 24.51 21.80 -41.90
N PRO A 80 23.32 21.86 -42.52
CA PRO A 80 22.80 23.17 -42.93
C PRO A 80 21.28 23.33 -42.75
N GLY A 81 20.82 24.59 -42.63
CA GLY A 81 19.42 24.96 -42.74
C GLY A 81 19.13 25.72 -44.04
N THR A 82 17.84 25.83 -44.40
CA THR A 82 17.27 26.98 -45.14
C THR A 82 15.75 27.02 -45.04
N ALA A 83 15.25 28.25 -44.92
CA ALA A 83 13.87 28.76 -44.89
C ALA A 83 12.97 28.39 -46.08
N ASN A 84 11.64 28.42 -45.92
CA ASN A 84 10.78 29.58 -46.26
C ASN A 84 9.25 29.34 -46.14
N GLN A 85 8.57 30.39 -45.69
CA GLN A 85 7.25 30.92 -46.09
C GLN A 85 5.92 30.35 -45.56
N GLU A 86 5.23 31.22 -44.81
CA GLU A 86 3.77 31.32 -44.66
C GLU A 86 3.07 31.67 -45.99
N PRO A 87 1.72 31.62 -46.04
CA PRO A 87 0.99 32.86 -45.78
C PRO A 87 -0.27 32.71 -44.90
N ALA A 88 -0.56 33.79 -44.17
CA ALA A 88 -1.80 34.05 -43.46
C ALA A 88 -2.96 34.45 -44.40
N LEU A 89 -4.21 34.22 -43.97
CA LEU A 89 -5.34 35.18 -43.98
C LEU A 89 -6.68 34.49 -43.64
N GLY A 90 -7.50 35.12 -42.78
CA GLY A 90 -8.96 34.96 -42.86
C GLY A 90 -9.72 34.88 -41.54
N ALA A 91 -9.90 36.02 -40.87
CA ALA A 91 -10.86 36.20 -39.77
C ALA A 91 -12.33 36.19 -40.26
N ARG A 92 -13.22 35.55 -39.48
CA ARG A 92 -14.66 35.82 -39.28
C ARG A 92 -15.14 34.80 -38.21
N GLY A 93 -15.66 35.16 -37.04
CA GLY A 93 -16.70 36.14 -36.77
C GLY A 93 -18.06 35.43 -36.86
N GLY A 94 -18.59 34.95 -35.73
CA GLY A 94 -19.89 34.27 -35.71
C GLY A 94 -20.27 33.69 -34.34
N ALA A 95 -20.72 34.56 -33.45
CA ALA A 95 -21.44 34.17 -32.23
C ALA A 95 -22.78 33.52 -32.60
N VAL A 96 -23.08 32.35 -32.05
CA VAL A 96 -24.44 31.81 -32.00
C VAL A 96 -24.73 31.34 -30.58
N GLN A 97 -25.56 32.13 -29.89
CA GLN A 97 -26.22 31.74 -28.65
C GLN A 97 -27.24 30.63 -28.96
N ALA A 98 -27.05 29.46 -28.37
CA ALA A 98 -28.09 28.44 -28.28
C ALA A 98 -28.65 28.42 -26.85
N LYS A 99 -29.80 29.06 -26.66
CA LYS A 99 -30.70 28.78 -25.53
C LYS A 99 -31.26 27.38 -25.71
N ALA A 100 -30.99 26.48 -24.77
CA ALA A 100 -31.73 25.23 -24.64
C ALA A 100 -32.20 25.08 -23.18
N GLN A 101 -33.50 24.84 -23.08
CA GLN A 101 -34.30 24.91 -21.87
C GLN A 101 -34.01 23.77 -20.90
N VAL A 102 -34.01 24.13 -19.61
CA VAL A 102 -34.15 23.22 -18.47
C VAL A 102 -35.46 22.44 -18.62
N LYS A 103 -35.38 21.12 -18.79
CA LYS A 103 -36.53 20.21 -18.66
C LYS A 103 -36.53 19.60 -17.27
N ALA A 104 -37.60 19.90 -16.54
CA ALA A 104 -37.90 19.41 -15.20
C ALA A 104 -38.31 17.92 -15.20
N ALA A 105 -38.03 17.27 -14.08
CA ALA A 105 -38.35 15.88 -13.76
C ALA A 105 -39.87 15.59 -13.69
N PRO A 106 -40.31 14.35 -13.96
CA PRO A 106 -41.69 13.94 -13.71
C PRO A 106 -41.91 13.57 -12.24
N LYS A 107 -43.06 14.02 -11.72
CA LYS A 107 -43.59 13.84 -10.37
C LYS A 107 -44.14 12.42 -10.14
N GLU A 108 -43.92 11.87 -8.95
CA GLU A 108 -44.68 10.77 -8.35
C GLU A 108 -46.10 11.25 -7.95
N PRO A 109 -47.12 10.38 -7.94
CA PRO A 109 -48.43 10.72 -7.41
C PRO A 109 -48.55 10.35 -5.92
N GLU A 110 -48.88 11.37 -5.13
CA GLU A 110 -49.33 11.33 -3.74
C GLU A 110 -50.82 10.94 -3.68
N VAL A 111 -51.24 10.07 -2.76
CA VAL A 111 -52.65 9.90 -2.39
C VAL A 111 -52.81 10.11 -0.88
N ALA A 112 -53.76 10.98 -0.56
CA ALA A 112 -53.96 11.63 0.73
C ALA A 112 -54.73 10.79 1.77
N GLY A 113 -54.33 10.95 3.04
CA GLY A 113 -55.16 11.60 4.07
C GLY A 113 -56.22 10.80 4.86
N LYS A 114 -55.85 10.41 6.11
CA LYS A 114 -56.51 10.63 7.44
C LYS A 114 -57.98 10.12 7.67
N PRO A 115 -58.48 9.94 8.93
CA PRO A 115 -58.05 10.56 10.20
C PRO A 115 -57.99 9.67 11.46
N SER A 116 -57.43 10.23 12.54
CA SER A 116 -57.54 9.77 13.94
C SER A 116 -58.93 10.05 14.55
N PRO A 117 -59.30 9.35 15.62
CA PRO A 117 -59.25 9.89 16.99
C PRO A 117 -58.71 8.81 17.97
N GLY A 118 -58.35 9.00 19.23
CA GLY A 118 -58.54 10.01 20.27
C GLY A 118 -58.33 9.30 21.62
N ALA A 119 -57.84 10.03 22.62
CA ALA A 119 -57.39 9.63 23.97
C ALA A 119 -58.11 8.49 24.73
N GLY A 120 -57.35 7.80 25.60
CA GLY A 120 -57.89 7.03 26.72
C GLY A 120 -56.82 6.23 27.49
N ASP A 121 -56.44 6.71 28.67
CA ASP A 121 -55.71 5.98 29.71
C ASP A 121 -56.41 4.66 30.08
N SER A 122 -55.66 3.63 30.49
CA SER A 122 -55.91 2.84 31.71
C SER A 122 -55.10 1.54 31.77
N GLU A 123 -54.79 1.18 33.02
CA GLU A 123 -53.94 0.12 33.51
C GLU A 123 -54.39 -1.32 33.22
N ALA A 124 -53.39 -2.20 33.19
CA ALA A 124 -53.30 -3.52 33.82
C ALA A 124 -54.35 -4.63 33.59
N ARG A 125 -53.77 -5.82 33.40
CA ARG A 125 -54.26 -7.20 33.62
C ARG A 125 -54.94 -7.91 32.46
N GLY A 126 -54.47 -9.15 32.26
CA GLY A 126 -55.32 -10.23 31.78
C GLY A 126 -54.64 -11.13 30.76
N VAL A 127 -53.94 -12.15 31.26
CA VAL A 127 -53.59 -13.34 30.47
C VAL A 127 -54.89 -13.94 29.92
N GLY A 128 -55.00 -14.02 28.60
CA GLY A 128 -56.10 -14.66 27.90
C GLY A 128 -55.57 -15.26 26.59
N THR A 129 -55.26 -16.54 26.65
CA THR A 129 -54.95 -17.44 25.53
C THR A 129 -55.83 -17.18 24.31
N SER A 130 -55.25 -16.57 23.26
CA SER A 130 -55.79 -16.68 21.91
C SER A 130 -55.02 -17.76 21.18
N MET A 131 -55.78 -18.72 20.66
CA MET A 131 -55.31 -19.96 20.08
C MET A 131 -54.29 -19.71 18.97
N LEU A 132 -53.15 -20.40 19.10
CA LEU A 132 -52.12 -20.52 18.10
C LEU A 132 -52.74 -20.91 16.76
N ALA A 133 -52.76 -19.96 15.82
CA ALA A 133 -52.75 -20.28 14.42
C ALA A 133 -51.45 -21.05 14.13
N THR A 134 -51.60 -22.37 14.04
CA THR A 134 -50.60 -23.31 13.57
C THR A 134 -50.22 -22.95 12.13
N GLY A 135 -49.05 -22.34 11.93
CA GLY A 135 -48.49 -22.22 10.57
C GLY A 135 -47.55 -21.05 10.27
N SER A 136 -47.26 -20.13 11.20
CA SER A 136 -46.20 -19.14 10.92
C SER A 136 -44.84 -19.81 11.11
N LYS A 137 -44.17 -20.15 10.00
CA LYS A 137 -42.74 -20.44 10.00
C LYS A 137 -42.03 -19.18 10.48
N VAL A 138 -41.76 -19.09 11.78
CA VAL A 138 -40.90 -18.05 12.35
C VAL A 138 -39.56 -18.21 11.65
N ILE A 139 -39.24 -17.29 10.72
CA ILE A 139 -37.91 -17.25 10.11
C ILE A 139 -36.95 -17.10 11.29
N PRO A 140 -36.14 -18.12 11.62
CA PRO A 140 -35.19 -17.98 12.70
C PRO A 140 -34.31 -16.78 12.39
N ARG A 141 -33.90 -16.04 13.42
CA ARG A 141 -32.94 -14.96 13.24
C ARG A 141 -31.75 -15.51 12.46
N PHE A 142 -31.56 -15.05 11.22
CA PHE A 142 -30.48 -15.50 10.34
C PHE A 142 -29.35 -14.47 10.25
N TYR A 143 -29.57 -13.29 10.82
CA TYR A 143 -28.59 -12.22 10.93
C TYR A 143 -28.30 -11.91 12.40
N TRP A 144 -27.06 -12.20 12.80
CA TRP A 144 -26.47 -11.70 14.03
C TRP A 144 -25.58 -10.52 13.64
N PRO A 145 -25.97 -9.27 13.99
CA PRO A 145 -25.08 -8.15 13.78
C PRO A 145 -23.79 -8.45 14.54
N LYS A 146 -22.68 -8.60 13.80
CA LYS A 146 -21.36 -8.68 14.39
C LYS A 146 -21.20 -7.45 15.30
N LYS A 147 -20.68 -7.65 16.51
CA LYS A 147 -20.48 -6.57 17.47
C LYS A 147 -19.76 -5.42 16.76
N GLN A 148 -20.41 -4.26 16.72
CA GLN A 148 -19.84 -3.04 16.12
C GLN A 148 -19.00 -2.27 17.14
N ARG A 149 -19.18 -2.58 18.43
CA ARG A 149 -18.45 -1.99 19.56
C ARG A 149 -18.12 -3.09 20.58
N PRO A 150 -16.96 -3.03 21.24
CA PRO A 150 -16.68 -3.84 22.42
C PRO A 150 -17.71 -3.60 23.52
N THR A 151 -17.81 -4.51 24.48
CA THR A 151 -18.69 -4.32 25.64
C THR A 151 -18.21 -3.15 26.51
N ASP A 152 -19.17 -2.37 27.03
CA ASP A 152 -18.88 -1.22 27.90
C ASP A 152 -18.11 -1.62 29.16
N SER A 153 -18.33 -2.85 29.64
CA SER A 153 -17.57 -3.46 30.71
C SER A 153 -16.64 -4.54 30.17
N LEU A 154 -15.38 -4.51 30.58
CA LEU A 154 -14.46 -5.64 30.42
C LEU A 154 -15.02 -6.83 31.21
N ASN A 155 -15.01 -8.04 30.63
CA ASN A 155 -15.57 -9.23 31.27
C ASN A 155 -14.88 -9.53 32.62
N VAL A 156 -15.62 -10.16 33.54
CA VAL A 156 -15.13 -10.46 34.89
C VAL A 156 -13.87 -11.33 34.84
N GLU A 157 -13.82 -12.28 33.91
CA GLU A 157 -12.67 -13.16 33.71
C GLU A 157 -11.40 -12.40 33.31
N ALA A 158 -11.47 -11.43 32.38
CA ALA A 158 -10.28 -10.65 32.02
C ALA A 158 -9.84 -9.73 33.17
N ARG A 159 -10.77 -9.14 33.93
CA ARG A 159 -10.42 -8.34 35.12
C ARG A 159 -9.69 -9.19 36.15
N GLN A 160 -10.21 -10.38 36.42
CA GLN A 160 -9.59 -11.33 37.34
C GLN A 160 -8.19 -11.74 36.86
N LYS A 161 -8.01 -12.01 35.57
CA LYS A 161 -6.69 -12.31 34.98
C LYS A 161 -5.72 -11.13 35.06
N ILE A 162 -6.19 -9.90 34.86
CA ILE A 162 -5.37 -8.70 35.05
C ILE A 162 -4.89 -8.64 36.51
N HIS A 163 -5.79 -8.80 37.47
CA HIS A 163 -5.44 -8.82 38.90
C HIS A 163 -4.41 -9.92 39.22
N GLU A 164 -4.63 -11.14 38.72
CA GLU A 164 -3.70 -12.27 38.88
C GLU A 164 -2.31 -11.95 38.31
N ILE A 165 -2.21 -11.24 37.19
CA ILE A 165 -0.93 -10.81 36.62
C ILE A 165 -0.24 -9.78 37.52
N PHE A 166 -0.97 -8.81 38.07
CA PHE A 166 -0.42 -7.83 39.02
C PHE A 166 0.16 -8.53 40.26
N VAL A 167 -0.57 -9.50 40.82
CA VAL A 167 -0.11 -10.31 41.95
C VAL A 167 1.09 -11.18 41.57
N ARG A 168 1.03 -11.89 40.43
CA ARG A 168 2.08 -12.78 39.92
C ARG A 168 3.40 -12.05 39.68
N GLN A 169 3.34 -10.80 39.22
CA GLN A 169 4.52 -9.96 39.00
C GLN A 169 4.92 -9.11 40.21
N ASN A 170 4.23 -9.27 41.35
CA ASN A 170 4.45 -8.51 42.58
C ASN A 170 4.41 -6.98 42.37
N ILE A 171 3.48 -6.51 41.54
CA ILE A 171 3.29 -5.09 41.22
C ILE A 171 2.39 -4.46 42.30
N THR A 172 2.99 -3.75 43.26
CA THR A 172 2.26 -3.06 44.33
C THR A 172 1.88 -1.63 43.96
N ASP A 173 2.78 -0.93 43.29
CA ASP A 173 2.66 0.53 43.09
C ASP A 173 2.10 0.89 41.71
N GLY A 174 1.89 -0.10 40.83
CA GLY A 174 1.45 0.07 39.45
C GLY A 174 2.54 -0.22 38.40
N ILE A 175 2.12 -0.40 37.16
CA ILE A 175 2.99 -0.69 36.01
C ILE A 175 3.80 0.57 35.66
N ARG A 176 5.12 0.44 35.57
CA ARG A 176 6.02 1.51 35.13
C ARG A 176 6.71 1.23 33.81
N THR A 177 6.81 -0.02 33.38
CA THR A 177 7.48 -0.37 32.12
C THR A 177 6.53 -1.09 31.18
N HIS A 178 6.78 -0.96 29.88
CA HIS A 178 5.99 -1.66 28.86
C HIS A 178 6.11 -3.19 29.03
N THR A 179 7.27 -3.72 29.44
CA THR A 179 7.49 -5.15 29.73
C THR A 179 6.59 -5.69 30.85
N GLN A 180 6.28 -4.88 31.87
CA GLN A 180 5.30 -5.26 32.90
C GLN A 180 3.87 -5.34 32.34
N LEU A 181 3.54 -4.55 31.31
CA LEU A 181 2.23 -4.60 30.65
C LEU A 181 2.08 -5.78 29.67
N GLU A 182 3.19 -6.35 29.20
CA GLU A 182 3.21 -7.34 28.14
C GLU A 182 2.32 -8.57 28.39
N PRO A 183 2.34 -9.22 29.57
CA PRO A 183 1.46 -10.36 29.83
C PRO A 183 -0.02 -10.01 29.75
N ILE A 184 -0.40 -8.77 30.09
CA ILE A 184 -1.80 -8.34 30.00
C ILE A 184 -2.21 -8.24 28.52
N VAL A 185 -1.36 -7.65 27.68
CA VAL A 185 -1.66 -7.49 26.24
C VAL A 185 -1.71 -8.83 25.51
N THR A 186 -0.79 -9.74 25.83
CA THR A 186 -0.63 -11.02 25.13
C THR A 186 -1.57 -12.10 25.69
N GLU A 187 -1.66 -12.27 27.02
CA GLU A 187 -2.46 -13.34 27.64
C GLU A 187 -3.94 -12.94 27.79
N VAL A 188 -4.22 -11.67 28.14
CA VAL A 188 -5.59 -11.21 28.43
C VAL A 188 -6.25 -10.58 27.20
N PHE A 189 -5.59 -9.58 26.59
CA PHE A 189 -6.16 -8.91 25.41
C PHE A 189 -5.99 -9.75 24.14
N ARG A 190 -5.11 -10.76 24.15
CA ARG A 190 -4.83 -11.66 23.03
C ARG A 190 -4.37 -10.93 21.77
N LEU A 191 -3.68 -9.81 21.96
CA LEU A 191 -3.05 -9.03 20.90
C LEU A 191 -1.56 -9.38 20.82
N SER A 192 -0.97 -9.15 19.65
CA SER A 192 0.46 -9.37 19.41
C SER A 192 1.33 -8.53 20.36
N LYS A 193 2.54 -9.03 20.71
CA LYS A 193 3.50 -8.32 21.58
C LYS A 193 3.85 -6.92 21.08
N TYR A 194 3.75 -6.66 19.78
CA TYR A 194 3.96 -5.32 19.20
C TYR A 194 2.85 -4.30 19.52
N PHE A 195 1.75 -4.73 20.14
CA PHE A 195 0.75 -3.81 20.71
C PHE A 195 1.13 -3.29 22.09
N VAL A 196 2.13 -3.87 22.75
CA VAL A 196 2.48 -3.52 24.14
C VAL A 196 2.92 -2.06 24.27
N VAL A 197 3.90 -1.63 23.48
CA VAL A 197 4.41 -0.24 23.52
C VAL A 197 3.33 0.77 23.08
N PRO A 198 2.58 0.56 21.98
CA PRO A 198 1.48 1.43 21.59
C PRO A 198 0.38 1.53 22.64
N ILE A 199 -0.05 0.41 23.23
CA ILE A 199 -1.08 0.40 24.28
C ILE A 199 -0.55 1.12 25.53
N PHE A 200 0.69 0.86 25.94
CA PHE A 200 1.31 1.54 27.06
C PHE A 200 1.32 3.06 26.87
N HIS A 201 1.68 3.53 25.68
CA HIS A 201 1.58 4.95 25.34
C HIS A 201 0.14 5.45 25.31
N LYS A 202 -0.79 4.73 24.69
CA LYS A 202 -2.21 5.12 24.63
C LYS A 202 -2.86 5.19 26.01
N ILE A 203 -2.48 4.34 26.97
CA ILE A 203 -2.92 4.46 28.37
C ILE A 203 -2.39 5.74 29.00
N LYS A 204 -1.09 6.05 28.82
CA LYS A 204 -0.50 7.30 29.32
C LYS A 204 -1.23 8.52 28.77
N VAL A 205 -1.50 8.55 27.46
CA VAL A 205 -2.26 9.63 26.81
C VAL A 205 -3.70 9.71 27.34
N PHE A 206 -4.39 8.58 27.52
CA PHE A 206 -5.76 8.55 28.01
C PHE A 206 -5.93 9.09 29.44
N PHE A 207 -4.89 9.00 30.27
CA PHE A 207 -4.88 9.52 31.64
C PHE A 207 -4.00 10.76 31.81
N ASP A 208 -3.66 11.46 30.73
CA ASP A 208 -2.85 12.68 30.73
C ASP A 208 -1.49 12.55 31.46
N ILE A 209 -0.88 11.35 31.42
CA ILE A 209 0.46 11.12 31.95
C ILE A 209 1.49 11.68 30.96
N VAL A 210 2.08 12.81 31.31
CA VAL A 210 3.10 13.48 30.50
C VAL A 210 4.47 12.82 30.66
N ASP A 211 5.11 12.49 29.55
CA ASP A 211 6.47 11.96 29.51
C ASP A 211 7.26 12.49 28.31
N ALA A 212 8.46 11.95 28.08
CA ALA A 212 9.31 12.34 26.95
C ALA A 212 8.88 11.70 25.60
N SER A 213 7.87 10.82 25.56
CA SER A 213 7.46 10.10 24.34
C SER A 213 6.87 11.02 23.27
N ALA A 214 6.37 12.19 23.66
CA ALA A 214 5.95 13.24 22.71
C ALA A 214 7.14 13.96 22.03
N LYS A 215 8.37 13.79 22.54
CA LYS A 215 9.57 14.48 22.04
C LYS A 215 10.42 13.60 21.13
N THR A 216 10.63 12.33 21.49
CA THR A 216 11.45 11.40 20.71
C THR A 216 10.80 10.02 20.59
N LYS A 217 10.97 9.36 19.44
CA LYS A 217 10.46 8.00 19.20
C LYS A 217 11.02 6.99 20.21
N SER A 218 12.32 7.06 20.50
CA SER A 218 12.98 6.18 21.47
C SER A 218 12.42 6.28 22.89
N ALA A 219 11.89 7.46 23.28
CA ALA A 219 11.29 7.65 24.60
C ALA A 219 9.97 6.89 24.79
N LEU A 220 9.40 6.27 23.75
CA LEU A 220 8.26 5.35 23.89
C LEU A 220 8.59 4.14 24.79
N LEU A 221 9.86 3.72 24.83
CA LEU A 221 10.31 2.60 25.66
C LEU A 221 10.60 3.00 27.11
N ASN A 222 10.70 4.29 27.39
CA ASN A 222 11.04 4.79 28.72
C ASN A 222 9.98 4.40 29.77
N PRO A 223 10.40 4.19 31.03
CA PRO A 223 9.46 3.98 32.12
C PRO A 223 8.50 5.15 32.27
N SER A 224 7.25 4.84 32.63
CA SER A 224 6.23 5.84 32.96
C SER A 224 6.63 6.59 34.23
N PRO A 225 6.58 7.93 34.24
CA PRO A 225 6.86 8.73 35.43
C PRO A 225 5.82 8.48 36.52
N THR A 226 4.55 8.31 36.12
CA THR A 226 3.43 7.96 37.01
C THR A 226 3.09 6.47 36.85
N PRO A 227 2.95 5.71 37.94
CA PRO A 227 2.54 4.31 37.84
C PRO A 227 1.14 4.16 37.22
N ILE A 228 1.02 3.22 36.28
CA ILE A 228 -0.26 2.83 35.70
C ILE A 228 -0.89 1.77 36.60
N THR A 229 -1.93 2.16 37.33
CA THR A 229 -2.62 1.26 38.28
C THR A 229 -3.46 0.21 37.56
N GLU A 230 -3.82 -0.86 38.27
CA GLU A 230 -4.73 -1.91 37.76
C GLU A 230 -6.05 -1.31 37.24
N GLN A 231 -6.63 -0.37 38.00
CA GLN A 231 -7.88 0.30 37.63
C GLN A 231 -7.74 1.12 36.34
N MET A 232 -6.57 1.75 36.11
CA MET A 232 -6.30 2.48 34.87
C MET A 232 -6.27 1.53 33.66
N VAL A 233 -5.61 0.37 33.79
CA VAL A 233 -5.58 -0.64 32.73
C VAL A 233 -6.99 -1.13 32.41
N VAL A 234 -7.77 -1.49 33.44
CA VAL A 234 -9.15 -1.97 33.28
C VAL A 234 -10.03 -0.88 32.65
N SER A 235 -9.94 0.36 33.12
CA SER A 235 -10.74 1.47 32.62
C SER A 235 -10.38 1.84 31.17
N TRP A 236 -9.10 1.76 30.78
CA TRP A 236 -8.71 2.00 29.39
C TRP A 236 -9.19 0.88 28.46
N ALA A 237 -9.13 -0.37 28.91
CA ALA A 237 -9.56 -1.54 28.13
C ALA A 237 -11.08 -1.61 27.91
N GLN A 238 -11.87 -1.02 28.82
CA GLN A 238 -13.33 -0.91 28.70
C GLN A 238 -13.72 -0.17 27.41
N GLY A 239 -14.65 -0.76 26.65
CA GLY A 239 -15.06 -0.22 25.34
C GLY A 239 -14.01 -0.34 24.23
N LYS A 240 -12.83 -0.92 24.48
CA LYS A 240 -11.76 -1.11 23.49
C LYS A 240 -11.39 -2.58 23.24
N ILE A 241 -11.40 -3.41 24.27
CA ILE A 241 -10.94 -4.81 24.19
C ILE A 241 -12.13 -5.78 24.21
N GLN A 242 -12.11 -6.72 23.27
CA GLN A 242 -13.04 -7.83 23.12
C GLN A 242 -12.25 -9.13 22.81
N PRO A 243 -11.81 -9.90 23.82
CA PRO A 243 -10.89 -11.04 23.62
C PRO A 243 -11.43 -12.19 22.73
N ASP A 244 -12.76 -12.26 22.54
CA ASP A 244 -13.47 -13.16 21.63
C ASP A 244 -13.57 -12.63 20.18
N ASP A 245 -13.24 -11.36 19.93
CA ASP A 245 -13.22 -10.74 18.60
C ASP A 245 -11.97 -9.87 18.43
N LEU A 246 -10.88 -10.50 18.01
CA LEU A 246 -9.58 -9.85 17.85
C LEU A 246 -9.59 -8.75 16.78
N VAL A 247 -10.40 -8.90 15.74
CA VAL A 247 -10.53 -7.86 14.69
C VAL A 247 -11.21 -6.62 15.26
N LEU A 248 -12.23 -6.80 16.10
CA LEU A 248 -12.87 -5.69 16.81
C LEU A 248 -11.91 -5.02 17.80
N SER A 249 -11.17 -5.81 18.58
CA SER A 249 -10.16 -5.29 19.51
C SER A 249 -9.08 -4.49 18.76
N PHE A 250 -8.51 -5.07 17.69
CA PHE A 250 -7.54 -4.39 16.83
C PHE A 250 -8.10 -3.07 16.33
N PHE A 251 -9.33 -3.06 15.79
CA PHE A 251 -9.94 -1.86 15.24
C PHE A 251 -10.07 -0.73 16.28
N PHE A 252 -10.59 -1.03 17.48
CA PHE A 252 -10.78 -0.05 18.55
C PHE A 252 -9.48 0.39 19.21
N VAL A 253 -8.47 -0.49 19.24
CA VAL A 253 -7.14 -0.16 19.77
C VAL A 253 -6.36 0.71 18.80
N VAL A 254 -6.48 0.50 17.48
CA VAL A 254 -5.73 1.25 16.47
C VAL A 254 -6.34 2.64 16.23
N LYS A 255 -7.65 2.72 15.96
CA LYS A 255 -8.32 3.97 15.59
C LYS A 255 -8.20 5.07 16.65
N LYS A 256 -8.37 6.33 16.24
CA LYS A 256 -8.67 7.45 17.17
C LYS A 256 -10.03 7.27 17.85
N GLU A 257 -10.18 7.78 19.07
CA GLU A 257 -11.38 7.55 19.89
C GLU A 257 -12.68 8.04 19.21
N HIS A 258 -12.62 9.19 18.54
CA HIS A 258 -13.78 9.83 17.91
C HIS A 258 -14.14 9.31 16.51
N ASN A 259 -13.30 8.48 15.91
CA ASN A 259 -13.49 8.02 14.54
C ASN A 259 -14.21 6.67 14.48
N ASP A 260 -15.02 6.44 13.45
CA ASP A 260 -15.61 5.11 13.14
C ASP A 260 -14.82 4.38 12.03
N TRP A 261 -13.57 4.78 11.83
CA TRP A 261 -12.60 4.22 10.88
C TRP A 261 -11.17 4.40 11.39
N ILE A 262 -10.23 3.72 10.75
CA ILE A 262 -8.79 3.91 10.95
C ILE A 262 -8.25 4.83 9.86
N GLU A 263 -7.45 5.82 10.26
CA GLU A 263 -6.68 6.70 9.37
C GLU A 263 -5.21 6.25 9.26
N ARG A 264 -4.44 6.85 8.36
CA ARG A 264 -3.02 6.47 8.16
C ARG A 264 -2.18 6.73 9.40
N GLU A 265 -2.38 7.88 10.02
CA GLU A 265 -1.61 8.33 11.18
C GLU A 265 -1.85 7.43 12.39
N ASP A 266 -2.98 6.73 12.45
CA ASP A 266 -3.32 5.81 13.54
C ASP A 266 -2.35 4.62 13.62
N PHE A 267 -1.71 4.25 12.50
CA PHE A 267 -0.69 3.20 12.45
C PHE A 267 0.71 3.67 12.88
N SER A 268 0.97 4.98 12.92
CA SER A 268 2.31 5.54 13.11
C SER A 268 2.99 5.04 14.39
N ILE A 269 2.26 5.02 15.52
CA ILE A 269 2.81 4.54 16.79
C ILE A 269 3.06 3.03 16.80
N PHE A 270 2.25 2.25 16.08
CA PHE A 270 2.41 0.80 15.99
C PHE A 270 3.64 0.44 15.16
N LEU A 271 3.85 1.12 14.03
CA LEU A 271 5.06 0.91 13.23
C LEU A 271 6.32 1.41 13.91
N THR A 272 6.23 2.54 14.62
CA THR A 272 7.35 3.02 15.44
C THR A 272 7.72 1.98 16.50
N ALA A 273 6.73 1.39 17.19
CA ALA A 273 6.99 0.34 18.16
C ALA A 273 7.65 -0.91 17.53
N ILE A 274 7.19 -1.34 16.35
CA ILE A 274 7.80 -2.46 15.62
C ILE A 274 9.25 -2.14 15.26
N LEU A 275 9.53 -0.97 14.70
CA LEU A 275 10.89 -0.54 14.34
C LEU A 275 11.84 -0.45 15.54
N LEU A 276 11.31 -0.15 16.73
CA LEU A 276 12.09 -0.07 17.96
C LEU A 276 12.34 -1.43 18.63
N THR A 277 11.55 -2.46 18.33
CA THR A 277 11.51 -3.70 19.12
C THR A 277 11.69 -4.99 18.33
N HIS A 278 11.50 -4.98 17.01
CA HIS A 278 11.59 -6.17 16.18
C HIS A 278 13.04 -6.46 15.78
N PRO A 279 13.62 -7.63 16.14
CA PRO A 279 15.04 -7.95 15.90
C PRO A 279 15.39 -7.94 14.41
N GLY A 280 14.51 -8.49 13.55
CA GLY A 280 14.67 -8.47 12.09
C GLY A 280 14.63 -7.08 11.43
N LEU A 281 14.48 -5.98 12.19
CA LEU A 281 14.55 -4.60 11.68
C LEU A 281 15.61 -3.76 12.42
N ASP A 282 16.43 -4.38 13.28
CA ASP A 282 17.41 -3.67 14.11
C ASP A 282 18.44 -2.89 13.29
N PHE A 283 18.77 -3.38 12.10
CA PHE A 283 19.68 -2.71 11.18
C PHE A 283 19.15 -1.37 10.65
N LEU A 284 17.84 -1.10 10.72
CA LEU A 284 17.25 0.19 10.32
C LEU A 284 17.34 1.26 11.41
N ARG A 285 17.69 0.91 12.65
CA ARG A 285 17.62 1.82 13.81
C ARG A 285 18.45 3.10 13.64
N GLU A 286 19.55 3.02 12.90
CA GLU A 286 20.49 4.14 12.73
C GLU A 286 20.10 5.08 11.59
N THR A 287 19.17 4.68 10.72
CA THR A 287 18.75 5.47 9.55
C THR A 287 17.30 5.93 9.65
N GLN A 288 17.10 7.14 10.17
CA GLN A 288 15.76 7.69 10.39
C GLN A 288 14.94 7.81 9.09
N GLU A 289 15.57 8.18 7.98
CA GLU A 289 14.89 8.32 6.70
C GLU A 289 14.29 6.99 6.21
N PHE A 290 15.08 5.91 6.19
CA PHE A 290 14.61 4.59 5.78
C PHE A 290 13.54 4.03 6.73
N GLN A 291 13.60 4.35 8.03
CA GLN A 291 12.52 4.01 8.94
C GLN A 291 11.19 4.66 8.55
N ASP A 292 11.23 5.95 8.19
CA ASP A 292 10.03 6.68 7.78
C ASP A 292 9.50 6.16 6.42
N ARG A 293 10.40 5.87 5.47
CA ARG A 293 10.03 5.29 4.16
C ARG A 293 9.48 3.87 4.27
N TYR A 294 10.08 3.04 5.11
CA TYR A 294 9.57 1.70 5.40
C TYR A 294 8.18 1.81 6.02
N ALA A 295 7.99 2.68 7.01
CA ALA A 295 6.69 2.89 7.64
C ALA A 295 5.62 3.37 6.65
N ASP A 296 5.93 4.37 5.82
CA ASP A 296 5.04 4.86 4.75
C ASP A 296 4.65 3.73 3.78
N THR A 297 5.60 2.86 3.44
CA THR A 297 5.39 1.72 2.53
C THR A 297 4.47 0.67 3.15
N VAL A 298 4.70 0.28 4.40
CA VAL A 298 3.85 -0.68 5.14
C VAL A 298 2.42 -0.14 5.24
N ILE A 299 2.23 1.13 5.62
CA ILE A 299 0.91 1.77 5.69
C ILE A 299 0.23 1.76 4.32
N SER A 300 0.96 2.11 3.26
CA SER A 300 0.43 2.14 1.90
C SER A 300 -0.03 0.76 1.44
N ARG A 301 0.72 -0.31 1.75
CA ARG A 301 0.33 -1.70 1.47
C ARG A 301 -0.92 -2.12 2.27
N ILE A 302 -1.06 -1.69 3.52
CA ILE A 302 -2.27 -1.94 4.33
C ILE A 302 -3.48 -1.23 3.71
N PHE A 303 -3.36 0.05 3.37
CA PHE A 303 -4.43 0.83 2.74
C PHE A 303 -4.78 0.28 1.34
N PHE A 304 -3.81 -0.24 0.60
CA PHE A 304 -4.05 -0.94 -0.66
C PHE A 304 -4.97 -2.16 -0.49
N VAL A 305 -4.92 -2.87 0.63
CA VAL A 305 -5.83 -3.99 0.87
C VAL A 305 -7.21 -3.53 1.34
N TYR A 306 -7.25 -2.57 2.28
CA TYR A 306 -8.47 -2.28 3.05
C TYR A 306 -9.25 -1.04 2.61
N ASP A 307 -8.60 0.00 2.10
CA ASP A 307 -9.26 1.20 1.58
C ASP A 307 -9.58 1.04 0.10
N ARG A 308 -10.56 0.19 -0.19
CA ARG A 308 -11.00 -0.14 -1.55
C ARG A 308 -11.76 0.98 -2.26
N LYS A 309 -12.02 2.09 -1.57
CA LYS A 309 -12.72 3.26 -2.12
C LYS A 309 -11.81 4.48 -2.27
N ASP A 310 -10.51 4.33 -1.96
CA ASP A 310 -9.54 5.43 -1.97
C ASP A 310 -10.03 6.65 -1.18
N SER A 311 -10.59 6.37 -0.01
CA SER A 311 -11.23 7.37 0.86
C SER A 311 -10.33 7.88 1.98
N GLY A 312 -9.16 7.28 2.17
CA GLY A 312 -8.28 7.52 3.32
C GLY A 312 -8.78 6.88 4.61
N HIS A 313 -9.83 6.05 4.56
CA HIS A 313 -10.50 5.50 5.73
C HIS A 313 -10.67 3.98 5.66
N ILE A 314 -10.24 3.27 6.70
CA ILE A 314 -10.45 1.83 6.84
C ILE A 314 -11.56 1.57 7.88
N PRO A 315 -12.80 1.23 7.46
CA PRO A 315 -13.85 0.84 8.39
C PRO A 315 -13.68 -0.62 8.86
N LEU A 316 -14.27 -0.96 10.02
CA LEU A 316 -14.26 -2.32 10.58
C LEU A 316 -14.73 -3.40 9.58
N THR A 317 -15.70 -3.06 8.73
CA THR A 317 -16.22 -3.98 7.72
C THR A 317 -15.17 -4.38 6.69
N CYS A 318 -14.26 -3.48 6.33
CA CYS A 318 -13.15 -3.78 5.42
C CYS A 318 -12.16 -4.75 6.06
N LEU A 319 -11.78 -4.53 7.33
CA LEU A 319 -10.90 -5.43 8.08
C LEU A 319 -11.43 -6.87 8.15
N ARG A 320 -12.76 -7.03 8.24
CA ARG A 320 -13.40 -8.35 8.27
C ARG A 320 -13.58 -8.99 6.89
N ARG A 321 -13.53 -8.20 5.81
CA ARG A 321 -13.88 -8.63 4.44
C ARG A 321 -12.67 -8.97 3.60
N PHE A 322 -11.65 -8.12 3.63
CA PHE A 322 -10.52 -8.22 2.71
C PHE A 322 -9.36 -9.01 3.32
N LYS A 323 -8.56 -9.59 2.43
CA LYS A 323 -7.38 -10.39 2.73
C LYS A 323 -6.18 -9.88 1.92
N PRO A 324 -4.93 -10.07 2.37
CA PRO A 324 -4.51 -10.77 3.60
C PRO A 324 -4.96 -10.09 4.90
N SER A 325 -4.91 -10.79 6.03
CA SER A 325 -5.48 -10.31 7.30
C SER A 325 -4.42 -9.57 8.11
N VAL A 326 -4.56 -8.27 8.31
CA VAL A 326 -3.59 -7.45 9.07
C VAL A 326 -3.43 -7.95 10.51
N THR A 327 -4.53 -8.38 11.13
CA THR A 327 -4.52 -8.94 12.49
C THR A 327 -3.75 -10.25 12.60
N GLU A 328 -3.86 -11.12 11.59
CA GLU A 328 -3.13 -12.39 11.55
C GLU A 328 -1.65 -12.14 11.25
N THR A 329 -1.37 -11.19 10.35
CA THR A 329 0.00 -10.85 9.98
C THR A 329 0.77 -10.26 11.15
N TRP A 330 0.13 -9.42 11.97
CA TRP A 330 0.73 -8.94 13.23
C TRP A 330 1.03 -10.05 14.25
N LYS A 331 0.25 -11.13 14.22
CA LYS A 331 0.51 -12.31 15.05
C LYS A 331 1.72 -13.06 14.51
N GLN A 332 1.78 -13.32 13.20
CA GLN A 332 2.94 -13.93 12.56
C GLN A 332 4.24 -13.14 12.83
N LEU A 333 4.17 -11.81 12.82
CA LEU A 333 5.27 -10.94 13.19
C LEU A 333 5.81 -11.24 14.60
N ALA A 334 4.96 -11.63 15.54
CA ALA A 334 5.38 -11.96 16.92
C ALA A 334 6.04 -13.33 17.01
N ASP A 335 5.65 -14.24 16.12
CA ASP A 335 6.08 -15.64 16.08
C ASP A 335 7.39 -15.83 15.29
N HIS A 336 7.76 -14.88 14.42
CA HIS A 336 8.96 -14.93 13.58
C HIS A 336 9.91 -13.75 13.83
N ASP A 337 11.14 -14.03 14.24
CA ASP A 337 12.18 -13.00 14.41
C ASP A 337 12.80 -12.56 13.07
N ASP A 338 12.76 -13.43 12.05
CA ASP A 338 13.15 -13.10 10.69
C ASP A 338 12.00 -12.42 9.94
N ILE A 339 12.18 -11.14 9.62
CA ILE A 339 11.18 -10.32 8.93
C ILE A 339 10.85 -10.84 7.52
N LYS A 340 11.76 -11.60 6.89
CA LYS A 340 11.56 -12.19 5.56
C LYS A 340 10.40 -13.19 5.52
N MET A 341 10.13 -13.86 6.65
CA MET A 341 9.03 -14.82 6.76
C MET A 341 7.65 -14.15 6.73
N VAL A 342 7.58 -12.84 7.03
CA VAL A 342 6.33 -12.07 7.13
C VAL A 342 6.16 -11.17 5.90
N ARG A 343 5.75 -11.78 4.79
CA ARG A 343 5.67 -11.13 3.46
C ARG A 343 4.55 -10.09 3.32
N ASP A 344 3.41 -10.40 3.92
CA ASP A 344 2.26 -9.50 3.94
C ASP A 344 2.61 -8.24 4.74
N TYR A 345 2.48 -7.08 4.10
CA TYR A 345 2.74 -5.74 4.66
C TYR A 345 4.19 -5.43 5.07
N PHE A 346 4.86 -6.30 5.83
CA PHE A 346 6.09 -6.01 6.57
C PHE A 346 7.40 -6.47 5.93
N SER A 347 7.36 -7.22 4.82
CA SER A 347 8.61 -7.65 4.18
C SER A 347 9.50 -6.46 3.83
N TYR A 348 10.73 -6.52 4.35
CA TYR A 348 11.77 -5.54 4.07
C TYR A 348 12.21 -5.61 2.60
N GLU A 349 12.29 -6.81 2.02
CA GLU A 349 12.64 -7.00 0.60
C GLU A 349 11.62 -6.31 -0.31
N HIS A 350 10.33 -6.43 -0.01
CA HIS A 350 9.29 -5.72 -0.76
C HIS A 350 9.44 -4.21 -0.65
N PHE A 351 9.73 -3.69 0.55
CA PHE A 351 10.00 -2.27 0.73
C PHE A 351 11.22 -1.82 -0.09
N TYR A 352 12.31 -2.59 -0.03
CA TYR A 352 13.56 -2.28 -0.72
C TYR A 352 13.34 -2.18 -2.23
N VAL A 353 12.70 -3.18 -2.82
CA VAL A 353 12.36 -3.18 -4.25
C VAL A 353 11.52 -1.97 -4.62
N ILE A 354 10.42 -1.72 -3.90
CA ILE A 354 9.55 -0.55 -4.14
C ILE A 354 10.36 0.75 -4.12
N TYR A 355 11.19 0.93 -3.09
CA TYR A 355 11.95 2.16 -2.90
C TYR A 355 13.01 2.34 -3.99
N CYS A 356 13.77 1.29 -4.32
CA CYS A 356 14.78 1.31 -5.36
C CYS A 356 14.17 1.59 -6.74
N THR A 357 13.06 0.94 -7.09
CA THR A 357 12.37 1.21 -8.36
C THR A 357 11.89 2.66 -8.42
N PHE A 358 11.37 3.22 -7.33
CA PHE A 358 10.98 4.65 -7.31
C PHE A 358 12.19 5.56 -7.48
N TRP A 359 13.26 5.30 -6.72
CA TRP A 359 14.48 6.10 -6.70
C TRP A 359 15.19 6.12 -8.06
N GLU A 360 15.16 5.01 -8.79
CA GLU A 360 15.73 4.92 -10.16
C GLU A 360 14.96 5.78 -11.17
N LEU A 361 13.67 6.02 -10.94
CA LEU A 361 12.84 6.86 -11.81
C LEU A 361 12.98 8.35 -11.44
N ASP A 362 13.01 8.66 -10.15
CA ASP A 362 13.11 10.00 -9.57
C ASP A 362 14.54 10.59 -9.71
N SER A 363 14.87 11.03 -10.92
CA SER A 363 16.23 11.47 -11.29
C SER A 363 16.65 12.78 -10.63
N ASP A 364 15.70 13.67 -10.32
CA ASP A 364 15.95 14.96 -9.65
C ASP A 364 15.74 14.90 -8.13
N HIS A 365 15.33 13.74 -7.61
CA HIS A 365 15.21 13.44 -6.19
C HIS A 365 14.25 14.39 -5.46
N ASP A 366 13.20 14.84 -6.15
CA ASP A 366 12.16 15.70 -5.59
C ASP A 366 11.02 14.90 -4.94
N PHE A 367 11.10 13.57 -5.02
CA PHE A 367 10.14 12.60 -4.52
C PHE A 367 8.78 12.65 -5.25
N LEU A 368 8.78 13.10 -6.51
CA LEU A 368 7.62 13.28 -7.38
C LEU A 368 7.92 12.88 -8.84
N LEU A 369 7.33 11.79 -9.29
CA LEU A 369 7.49 11.34 -10.68
C LEU A 369 6.56 12.12 -11.62
N ASP A 370 7.08 12.58 -12.76
CA ASP A 370 6.24 12.98 -13.89
C ASP A 370 6.07 11.87 -14.94
N LYS A 371 5.42 12.23 -16.05
CA LYS A 371 5.18 11.32 -17.16
C LYS A 371 6.47 10.78 -17.76
N ASP A 372 7.49 11.61 -17.89
CA ASP A 372 8.75 11.23 -18.52
C ASP A 372 9.54 10.29 -17.61
N ASP A 373 9.42 10.45 -16.30
CA ASP A 373 9.96 9.50 -15.33
C ASP A 373 9.25 8.16 -15.40
N LEU A 374 7.91 8.14 -15.34
CA LEU A 374 7.17 6.87 -15.42
C LEU A 374 7.32 6.18 -16.79
N LEU A 375 7.60 6.93 -17.86
CA LEU A 375 7.91 6.33 -19.16
C LEU A 375 9.19 5.51 -19.17
N LYS A 376 10.12 5.72 -18.23
CA LYS A 376 11.37 4.93 -18.09
C LYS A 376 11.14 3.61 -17.35
N TYR A 377 10.04 3.49 -16.62
CA TYR A 377 9.70 2.32 -15.82
C TYR A 377 9.76 1.02 -16.63
N ASP A 378 10.37 0.00 -16.02
CA ASP A 378 10.48 -1.36 -16.56
C ASP A 378 11.10 -1.37 -17.97
N GLY A 379 12.13 -0.56 -18.19
CA GLY A 379 12.82 -0.45 -19.47
C GLY A 379 11.91 0.09 -20.58
N HIS A 380 11.13 1.14 -20.27
CA HIS A 380 10.12 1.70 -21.15
C HIS A 380 9.02 0.70 -21.55
N SER A 381 8.58 -0.18 -20.65
CA SER A 381 7.60 -1.21 -21.02
C SER A 381 6.21 -0.64 -21.28
N LEU A 382 5.78 0.38 -20.52
CA LEU A 382 4.45 0.97 -20.66
C LEU A 382 4.29 1.80 -21.95
N SER A 383 3.09 1.74 -22.54
CA SER A 383 2.71 2.60 -23.67
C SER A 383 2.48 4.04 -23.22
N ARG A 384 2.71 5.01 -24.11
CA ARG A 384 2.42 6.43 -23.86
C ARG A 384 0.95 6.65 -23.59
N ARG A 385 0.04 6.01 -24.35
CA ARG A 385 -1.42 6.06 -24.09
C ARG A 385 -1.76 5.58 -22.67
N THR A 386 -1.08 4.55 -22.17
CA THR A 386 -1.25 4.08 -20.79
C THR A 386 -0.76 5.11 -19.78
N VAL A 387 0.47 5.62 -19.93
CA VAL A 387 1.04 6.62 -19.02
C VAL A 387 0.21 7.91 -19.01
N ASP A 388 -0.25 8.37 -20.18
CA ASP A 388 -1.11 9.54 -20.30
C ASP A 388 -2.40 9.41 -19.52
N ARG A 389 -3.03 8.23 -19.53
CA ARG A 389 -4.23 8.02 -18.72
C ARG A 389 -3.94 7.91 -17.23
N ILE A 390 -2.83 7.27 -16.83
CA ILE A 390 -2.39 7.23 -15.43
C ILE A 390 -2.23 8.66 -14.88
N PHE A 391 -1.55 9.53 -15.64
CA PHE A 391 -1.36 10.94 -15.27
C PHE A 391 -2.57 11.84 -15.55
N SER A 392 -3.59 11.33 -16.26
CA SER A 392 -4.93 11.91 -16.26
C SER A 392 -5.72 11.50 -15.00
N GLU A 393 -5.05 10.84 -14.04
CA GLU A 393 -5.59 10.35 -12.77
C GLU A 393 -6.75 9.37 -12.98
N ILE A 394 -6.62 8.54 -14.01
CA ILE A 394 -7.49 7.42 -14.29
C ILE A 394 -6.67 6.16 -14.05
N PRO A 395 -7.23 5.14 -13.40
CA PRO A 395 -8.58 5.06 -12.81
C PRO A 395 -8.69 5.75 -11.45
N THR A 396 -7.57 6.09 -10.83
CA THR A 396 -7.52 6.57 -9.45
C THR A 396 -6.87 7.94 -9.35
N LYS A 397 -7.45 8.78 -8.50
CA LYS A 397 -6.88 10.07 -8.10
C LYS A 397 -5.57 9.90 -7.36
N PHE A 398 -4.59 10.73 -7.71
CA PHE A 398 -3.35 10.85 -6.96
C PHE A 398 -3.61 11.56 -5.63
N ASN A 399 -2.90 11.11 -4.60
CA ASN A 399 -2.82 11.76 -3.30
C ASN A 399 -1.80 12.91 -3.32
N SER A 400 -0.90 12.93 -4.31
CA SER A 400 0.00 14.05 -4.57
C SER A 400 -0.77 15.37 -4.60
N ALA A 401 -0.28 16.36 -3.84
CA ALA A 401 -0.86 17.70 -3.88
C ALA A 401 -0.26 18.56 -5.02
N VAL A 402 0.70 18.02 -5.78
CA VAL A 402 1.31 18.69 -6.93
C VAL A 402 0.64 18.18 -8.20
N PRO A 403 -0.08 19.04 -8.95
CA PRO A 403 -0.77 18.61 -10.17
C PRO A 403 0.18 18.01 -11.21
N GLY A 404 -0.23 16.91 -11.83
CA GLY A 404 0.55 16.23 -12.86
C GLY A 404 1.79 15.49 -12.36
N LYS A 405 1.98 15.40 -11.04
CA LYS A 405 3.09 14.68 -10.41
C LYS A 405 2.54 13.54 -9.54
N MET A 406 3.15 12.36 -9.66
CA MET A 406 2.82 11.16 -8.89
C MET A 406 3.74 11.09 -7.66
N GLY A 407 3.16 11.06 -6.46
CA GLY A 407 3.94 10.88 -5.23
C GLY A 407 4.28 9.40 -4.98
N TYR A 408 5.21 9.15 -4.07
CA TYR A 408 5.63 7.80 -3.68
C TYR A 408 4.48 6.84 -3.30
N GLU A 409 3.47 7.33 -2.60
CA GLU A 409 2.29 6.53 -2.25
C GLU A 409 1.47 6.11 -3.48
N ASP A 410 1.29 7.05 -4.42
CA ASP A 410 0.56 6.82 -5.66
C ASP A 410 1.33 5.84 -6.53
N PHE A 411 2.66 5.95 -6.54
CA PHE A 411 3.56 4.99 -7.18
C PHE A 411 3.44 3.59 -6.56
N ILE A 412 3.43 3.44 -5.23
CA ILE A 412 3.23 2.14 -4.58
C ILE A 412 1.93 1.49 -5.06
N ARG A 413 0.83 2.26 -5.12
CA ARG A 413 -0.47 1.77 -5.61
C ARG A 413 -0.36 1.32 -7.07
N PHE A 414 0.24 2.12 -7.92
CA PHE A 414 0.48 1.78 -9.32
C PHE A 414 1.30 0.50 -9.45
N LEU A 415 2.43 0.40 -8.75
CA LEU A 415 3.36 -0.71 -8.82
C LEU A 415 2.71 -2.03 -8.35
N LEU A 416 1.97 -2.00 -7.24
CA LEU A 416 1.20 -3.15 -6.74
C LEU A 416 0.14 -3.62 -7.75
N CYS A 417 -0.53 -2.67 -8.45
CA CYS A 417 -1.46 -3.00 -9.52
C CYS A 417 -0.74 -3.56 -10.76
N ASP A 418 0.42 -3.01 -11.12
CA ASP A 418 1.11 -3.41 -12.34
C ASP A 418 1.76 -4.81 -12.23
N GLN A 419 2.29 -5.15 -11.05
CA GLN A 419 3.04 -6.39 -10.83
C GLN A 419 2.19 -7.59 -10.42
N ASP A 420 1.05 -7.40 -9.73
CA ASP A 420 0.09 -8.49 -9.48
C ASP A 420 -1.28 -8.17 -10.08
N ARG A 421 -1.42 -8.56 -11.36
CA ARG A 421 -2.64 -8.34 -12.16
C ARG A 421 -3.77 -9.33 -11.89
N GLN A 422 -3.58 -10.30 -10.99
CA GLN A 422 -4.61 -11.28 -10.64
C GLN A 422 -5.47 -10.83 -9.46
N THR A 423 -5.00 -9.84 -8.69
CA THR A 423 -5.74 -9.27 -7.58
C THR A 423 -7.01 -8.55 -8.04
N ASP A 424 -8.06 -8.55 -7.21
CA ASP A 424 -9.29 -7.80 -7.50
C ASP A 424 -9.05 -6.30 -7.72
N ARG A 425 -8.11 -5.73 -6.97
CA ARG A 425 -7.81 -4.30 -7.03
C ARG A 425 -7.06 -3.94 -8.31
N SER A 426 -6.10 -4.76 -8.72
CA SER A 426 -5.42 -4.57 -10.01
C SER A 426 -6.35 -4.75 -11.20
N MET A 427 -7.19 -5.79 -11.22
CA MET A 427 -8.15 -5.97 -12.32
C MET A 427 -9.14 -4.80 -12.42
N GLU A 428 -9.60 -4.26 -11.28
CA GLU A 428 -10.41 -3.03 -11.27
C GLU A 428 -9.61 -1.85 -11.84
N TYR A 429 -8.36 -1.68 -11.41
CA TYR A 429 -7.49 -0.63 -11.89
C TYR A 429 -7.32 -0.66 -13.42
N TRP A 430 -6.90 -1.80 -13.96
CA TRP A 430 -6.69 -1.94 -15.40
C TRP A 430 -7.99 -1.94 -16.20
N PHE A 431 -9.08 -2.50 -15.66
CA PHE A 431 -10.37 -2.45 -16.33
C PHE A 431 -10.82 -0.99 -16.59
N TYR A 432 -10.81 -0.16 -15.55
CA TYR A 432 -11.17 1.26 -15.67
C TYR A 432 -10.09 2.10 -16.40
N MET A 433 -8.88 1.57 -16.56
CA MET A 433 -7.87 2.16 -17.42
C MET A 433 -8.26 2.06 -18.90
N PHE A 434 -8.79 0.90 -19.31
CA PHE A 434 -9.13 0.60 -20.70
C PHE A 434 -10.56 0.96 -21.08
N ASP A 435 -11.48 1.04 -20.12
CA ASP A 435 -12.84 1.57 -20.29
C ASP A 435 -12.76 3.09 -20.54
N LEU A 436 -12.67 3.47 -21.82
CA LEU A 436 -12.46 4.84 -22.28
C LEU A 436 -13.73 5.67 -22.12
N ASP A 437 -14.90 5.06 -22.35
CA ASP A 437 -16.21 5.71 -22.29
C ASP A 437 -16.92 5.57 -20.94
N GLY A 438 -16.43 4.68 -20.07
CA GLY A 438 -16.92 4.51 -18.70
C GLY A 438 -18.23 3.74 -18.60
N ASP A 439 -18.60 2.98 -19.63
CA ASP A 439 -19.87 2.25 -19.68
C ASP A 439 -19.83 0.87 -19.01
N GLY A 440 -18.68 0.48 -18.46
CA GLY A 440 -18.49 -0.76 -17.75
C GLY A 440 -18.31 -1.97 -18.65
N CYS A 441 -17.87 -1.76 -19.90
CA CYS A 441 -17.43 -2.79 -20.83
C CYS A 441 -16.19 -2.34 -21.61
N ILE A 442 -15.29 -3.26 -21.92
CA ILE A 442 -14.20 -3.02 -22.87
C ILE A 442 -14.59 -3.63 -24.22
N ARG A 443 -14.55 -2.82 -25.28
CA ARG A 443 -14.93 -3.19 -26.66
C ARG A 443 -13.79 -3.00 -27.66
N ASP A 444 -14.03 -3.46 -28.88
CA ASP A 444 -13.14 -3.43 -30.03
C ASP A 444 -12.45 -2.08 -30.26
N HIS A 445 -13.19 -0.97 -30.26
CA HIS A 445 -12.65 0.36 -30.50
C HIS A 445 -11.68 0.83 -29.41
N GLU A 446 -11.92 0.48 -28.15
CA GLU A 446 -11.04 0.80 -27.01
C GLU A 446 -9.78 -0.07 -27.04
N MET A 447 -9.94 -1.38 -27.25
CA MET A 447 -8.82 -2.29 -27.41
C MET A 447 -7.93 -1.89 -28.59
N LYS A 448 -8.54 -1.55 -29.74
CA LYS A 448 -7.81 -1.11 -30.93
C LYS A 448 -7.04 0.19 -30.68
N TYR A 449 -7.63 1.12 -29.93
CA TYR A 449 -6.94 2.34 -29.52
C TYR A 449 -5.63 2.02 -28.78
N PHE A 450 -5.60 1.10 -27.81
CA PHE A 450 -4.31 0.79 -27.17
C PHE A 450 -3.40 -0.08 -28.06
N TYR A 451 -3.98 -1.01 -28.81
CA TYR A 451 -3.22 -1.95 -29.63
C TYR A 451 -2.47 -1.29 -30.79
N GLU A 452 -3.01 -0.23 -31.39
CA GLU A 452 -2.34 0.52 -32.47
C GLU A 452 -0.95 1.03 -32.06
N GLU A 453 -0.80 1.48 -30.81
CA GLU A 453 0.50 1.90 -30.30
C GLU A 453 1.42 0.70 -30.07
N GLN A 454 0.89 -0.42 -29.57
CA GLN A 454 1.67 -1.64 -29.36
C GLN A 454 2.21 -2.19 -30.69
N VAL A 455 1.42 -2.14 -31.76
CA VAL A 455 1.85 -2.49 -33.13
C VAL A 455 3.01 -1.61 -33.57
N GLN A 456 2.91 -0.28 -33.44
CA GLN A 456 3.99 0.63 -33.79
C GLN A 456 5.27 0.33 -33.01
N ARG A 457 5.16 0.00 -31.72
CA ARG A 457 6.32 -0.33 -30.88
C ARG A 457 6.95 -1.67 -31.27
N MET A 458 6.16 -2.67 -31.63
CA MET A 458 6.64 -3.94 -32.17
C MET A 458 7.39 -3.75 -33.50
N GLU A 459 6.84 -2.95 -34.42
CA GLU A 459 7.48 -2.62 -35.70
C GLU A 459 8.83 -1.91 -35.51
N CYS A 460 8.91 -0.95 -34.57
CA CYS A 460 10.16 -0.26 -34.23
C CYS A 460 11.24 -1.18 -33.66
N LEU A 461 10.86 -2.32 -33.06
CA LEU A 461 11.76 -3.33 -32.52
C LEU A 461 11.93 -4.53 -33.47
N ASN A 462 11.42 -4.44 -34.70
CA ASN A 462 11.48 -5.48 -35.72
C ASN A 462 10.81 -6.81 -35.30
N TYR A 463 9.77 -6.75 -34.47
CA TYR A 463 8.91 -7.90 -34.18
C TYR A 463 7.79 -8.03 -35.21
N ASP A 464 7.39 -9.28 -35.48
CA ASP A 464 6.21 -9.57 -36.28
C ASP A 464 4.94 -9.13 -35.54
N THR A 465 4.03 -8.47 -36.26
CA THR A 465 2.79 -7.95 -35.69
C THR A 465 1.62 -8.87 -36.00
N ILE A 466 0.70 -9.00 -35.03
CA ILE A 466 -0.50 -9.83 -35.17
C ILE A 466 -1.67 -8.94 -35.55
N SER A 467 -2.55 -9.41 -36.44
CA SER A 467 -3.74 -8.65 -36.80
C SER A 467 -4.67 -8.47 -35.59
N PHE A 468 -5.32 -7.32 -35.47
CA PHE A 468 -6.26 -7.09 -34.37
C PHE A 468 -7.42 -8.10 -34.35
N ALA A 469 -7.84 -8.60 -35.50
CA ALA A 469 -8.89 -9.61 -35.59
C ALA A 469 -8.47 -10.92 -34.91
N ASP A 470 -7.23 -11.37 -35.13
CA ASP A 470 -6.70 -12.58 -34.50
C ASP A 470 -6.52 -12.39 -33.00
N ILE A 471 -6.03 -11.22 -32.56
CA ILE A 471 -5.96 -10.86 -31.14
C ILE A 471 -7.35 -10.92 -30.50
N LEU A 472 -8.36 -10.30 -31.13
CA LEU A 472 -9.72 -10.30 -30.59
C LEU A 472 -10.29 -11.72 -30.46
N CYS A 473 -10.06 -12.60 -31.43
CA CYS A 473 -10.42 -14.01 -31.34
C CYS A 473 -9.75 -14.69 -30.14
N GLN A 474 -8.43 -14.53 -29.98
CA GLN A 474 -7.69 -15.11 -28.85
C GLN A 474 -8.18 -14.59 -27.49
N LEU A 475 -8.48 -13.30 -27.38
CA LEU A 475 -9.00 -12.71 -26.14
C LEU A 475 -10.40 -13.22 -25.80
N ASN A 476 -11.27 -13.41 -26.81
CA ASN A 476 -12.57 -14.03 -26.61
C ASN A 476 -12.45 -15.47 -26.11
N ASP A 477 -11.55 -16.28 -26.67
CA ASP A 477 -11.33 -17.65 -26.20
C ASP A 477 -10.80 -17.68 -24.77
N MET A 478 -9.83 -16.80 -24.49
CA MET A 478 -9.12 -16.73 -23.21
C MET A 478 -10.01 -16.26 -22.04
N ILE A 479 -10.78 -15.18 -22.23
CA ILE A 479 -11.65 -14.61 -21.19
C ILE A 479 -13.06 -15.20 -21.23
N SER A 480 -13.50 -15.70 -22.38
CA SER A 480 -14.83 -16.27 -22.60
C SER A 480 -15.96 -15.36 -22.10
N PRO A 481 -16.04 -14.10 -22.59
CA PRO A 481 -17.09 -13.17 -22.16
C PRO A 481 -18.48 -13.70 -22.54
N ARG A 482 -19.53 -13.19 -21.88
CA ARG A 482 -20.91 -13.61 -22.19
C ARG A 482 -21.31 -13.30 -23.64
N ASN A 483 -20.86 -12.16 -24.15
CA ASN A 483 -21.06 -11.75 -25.53
C ASN A 483 -19.68 -11.49 -26.12
N GLU A 484 -19.37 -12.10 -27.26
CA GLU A 484 -18.08 -11.92 -27.92
C GLU A 484 -17.79 -10.44 -28.21
N GLY A 485 -16.55 -10.02 -27.95
CA GLY A 485 -16.09 -8.65 -28.13
C GLY A 485 -16.58 -7.65 -27.07
N VAL A 486 -17.32 -8.09 -26.04
CA VAL A 486 -17.80 -7.24 -24.95
C VAL A 486 -17.34 -7.81 -23.61
N PHE A 487 -16.23 -7.28 -23.10
CA PHE A 487 -15.61 -7.77 -21.87
C PHE A 487 -16.05 -6.95 -20.66
N ARG A 488 -16.61 -7.59 -19.63
CA ARG A 488 -16.97 -6.92 -18.36
C ARG A 488 -15.99 -7.28 -17.25
N LEU A 489 -15.89 -6.42 -16.24
CA LEU A 489 -15.05 -6.69 -15.05
C LEU A 489 -15.34 -8.06 -14.41
N SER A 490 -16.61 -8.50 -14.42
CA SER A 490 -17.00 -9.81 -13.87
C SER A 490 -16.47 -11.00 -14.68
N ASP A 491 -16.17 -10.82 -15.97
CA ASP A 491 -15.58 -11.86 -16.81
C ASP A 491 -14.11 -12.07 -16.44
N PHE A 492 -13.35 -10.98 -16.27
CA PHE A 492 -11.97 -11.01 -15.77
C PHE A 492 -11.87 -11.64 -14.38
N LYS A 493 -12.76 -11.27 -13.46
CA LYS A 493 -12.79 -11.84 -12.09
C LYS A 493 -13.08 -13.35 -12.07
N LYS A 494 -13.79 -13.89 -13.06
CA LYS A 494 -13.99 -15.34 -13.23
C LYS A 494 -12.77 -16.04 -13.83
N LYS A 495 -12.00 -15.34 -14.67
CA LYS A 495 -10.84 -15.85 -15.42
C LYS A 495 -9.53 -15.16 -14.99
N ARG A 496 -9.31 -15.01 -13.68
CA ARG A 496 -8.18 -14.24 -13.10
C ARG A 496 -6.82 -14.56 -13.70
N LYS A 497 -6.53 -15.85 -13.88
CA LYS A 497 -5.27 -16.36 -14.45
C LYS A 497 -4.92 -15.73 -15.81
N PHE A 498 -5.93 -15.28 -16.55
CA PHE A 498 -5.78 -14.72 -17.89
C PHE A 498 -6.04 -13.22 -17.96
N ALA A 499 -6.60 -12.62 -16.90
CA ALA A 499 -6.87 -11.18 -16.86
C ALA A 499 -5.57 -10.37 -16.98
N GLY A 500 -4.50 -10.80 -16.30
CA GLY A 500 -3.19 -10.15 -16.38
C GLY A 500 -2.63 -10.09 -17.80
N THR A 501 -2.75 -11.18 -18.57
CA THR A 501 -2.36 -11.25 -19.97
C THR A 501 -3.15 -10.26 -20.83
N PHE A 502 -4.48 -10.26 -20.71
CA PHE A 502 -5.35 -9.34 -21.45
C PHE A 502 -4.89 -7.89 -21.25
N PHE A 503 -4.70 -7.48 -20.00
CA PHE A 503 -4.29 -6.11 -19.71
C PHE A 503 -2.86 -5.81 -20.17
N SER A 504 -1.95 -6.79 -20.07
CA SER A 504 -0.54 -6.60 -20.43
C SER A 504 -0.38 -6.34 -21.92
N LEU A 505 -1.13 -7.08 -22.75
CA LEU A 505 -1.15 -6.91 -24.21
C LEU A 505 -1.33 -5.44 -24.62
N PHE A 506 -2.24 -4.72 -23.96
CA PHE A 506 -2.58 -3.34 -24.28
C PHE A 506 -1.75 -2.28 -23.53
N SER A 507 -1.04 -2.63 -22.47
CA SER A 507 -0.32 -1.65 -21.63
C SER A 507 1.20 -1.77 -21.68
N SER A 508 1.75 -2.98 -21.68
CA SER A 508 3.17 -3.24 -21.50
C SER A 508 3.71 -4.17 -22.58
N LEU A 509 4.64 -3.67 -23.39
CA LEU A 509 5.23 -4.46 -24.47
C LEU A 509 6.10 -5.60 -23.93
N ASN A 510 6.93 -5.34 -22.91
CA ASN A 510 7.80 -6.36 -22.33
C ASN A 510 6.99 -7.51 -21.72
N LYS A 511 5.91 -7.19 -20.99
CA LYS A 511 5.01 -8.22 -20.41
C LYS A 511 4.23 -8.98 -21.49
N PHE A 512 3.88 -8.33 -22.60
CA PHE A 512 3.27 -9.00 -23.75
C PHE A 512 4.24 -9.99 -24.41
N LEU A 513 5.46 -9.55 -24.74
CA LEU A 513 6.48 -10.40 -25.35
C LEU A 513 6.90 -11.55 -24.43
N ALA A 514 7.03 -11.30 -23.12
CA ALA A 514 7.31 -12.33 -22.13
C ALA A 514 6.22 -13.41 -22.10
N PHE A 515 4.95 -13.03 -22.33
CA PHE A 515 3.86 -13.99 -22.43
C PHE A 515 3.90 -14.81 -23.72
N GLU A 516 4.18 -14.17 -24.87
CA GLU A 516 4.30 -14.85 -26.17
C GLU A 516 5.46 -15.86 -26.18
N HIS A 517 6.58 -15.51 -25.56
CA HIS A 517 7.78 -16.35 -25.50
C HIS A 517 7.86 -17.24 -24.26
N ARG A 518 6.82 -17.28 -23.42
CA ARG A 518 6.88 -18.03 -22.16
C ARG A 518 7.10 -19.52 -22.41
N ASP A 519 7.94 -20.13 -21.58
CA ASP A 519 7.99 -21.58 -21.46
C ASP A 519 6.96 -22.06 -20.41
N PRO A 520 5.91 -22.81 -20.82
CA PRO A 520 4.94 -23.35 -19.88
C PRO A 520 5.52 -24.30 -18.82
N PHE A 521 6.67 -24.92 -19.09
CA PHE A 521 7.34 -25.82 -18.15
C PHE A 521 8.06 -25.03 -17.05
N LEU A 522 8.85 -24.01 -17.41
CA LEU A 522 9.53 -23.15 -16.44
C LEU A 522 8.53 -22.43 -15.52
N THR A 523 7.44 -21.91 -16.09
CA THR A 523 6.37 -21.27 -15.30
C THR A 523 5.76 -22.23 -14.28
N LYS A 524 5.58 -23.50 -14.64
CA LYS A 524 5.05 -24.52 -13.72
C LYS A 524 6.06 -24.92 -12.66
N GLN A 525 7.34 -25.03 -13.02
CA GLN A 525 8.40 -25.37 -12.09
C GLN A 525 8.54 -24.30 -11.01
N ASP A 526 8.60 -23.03 -11.39
CA ASP A 526 8.67 -21.92 -10.46
C ASP A 526 7.44 -21.90 -9.51
N MET A 527 6.25 -22.14 -10.05
CA MET A 527 5.04 -22.32 -9.23
C MET A 527 5.11 -23.49 -8.24
N MET A 528 5.88 -24.53 -8.53
CA MET A 528 6.07 -25.70 -7.66
C MET A 528 7.16 -25.48 -6.61
N GLU A 529 8.21 -24.73 -6.92
CA GLU A 529 9.30 -24.42 -5.98
C GLU A 529 8.82 -23.50 -4.87
N ASN A 530 7.98 -22.52 -5.20
CA ASN A 530 7.44 -21.55 -4.23
C ASN A 530 5.90 -21.46 -4.25
N PRO A 531 5.14 -22.50 -3.86
CA PRO A 531 3.68 -22.52 -4.05
C PRO A 531 2.92 -21.44 -3.26
N SER A 532 3.52 -20.91 -2.20
CA SER A 532 2.94 -19.86 -1.36
C SER A 532 3.20 -18.44 -1.88
N PHE A 533 3.96 -18.27 -2.96
CA PHE A 533 4.29 -16.97 -3.54
C PHE A 533 3.20 -16.50 -4.50
N SER A 534 2.71 -15.29 -4.26
CA SER A 534 1.95 -14.51 -5.24
C SER A 534 2.85 -14.00 -6.37
N ASP A 535 2.24 -13.50 -7.45
CA ASP A 535 3.00 -12.86 -8.54
C ASP A 535 3.82 -11.67 -8.02
N TRP A 536 3.28 -10.94 -7.04
CA TRP A 536 3.99 -9.87 -6.33
C TRP A 536 5.24 -10.39 -5.60
N ASP A 537 5.10 -11.48 -4.84
CA ASP A 537 6.22 -12.03 -4.06
C ASP A 537 7.34 -12.54 -4.97
N ARG A 538 7.00 -13.17 -6.10
CA ARG A 538 7.98 -13.65 -7.10
C ARG A 538 8.71 -12.49 -7.73
N TRP A 539 7.97 -11.50 -8.21
CA TRP A 539 8.57 -10.32 -8.83
C TRP A 539 9.50 -9.59 -7.86
N CYS A 540 9.10 -9.41 -6.60
CA CYS A 540 9.99 -8.81 -5.61
C CYS A 540 11.22 -9.66 -5.30
N ALA A 541 11.11 -10.99 -5.26
CA ALA A 541 12.27 -11.86 -5.04
C ALA A 541 13.29 -11.76 -6.18
N ASP A 542 12.80 -11.83 -7.43
CA ASP A 542 13.64 -11.71 -8.62
C ASP A 542 14.28 -10.33 -8.72
N GLU A 543 13.51 -9.28 -8.47
CA GLU A 543 13.98 -7.89 -8.55
C GLU A 543 14.95 -7.55 -7.42
N TYR A 544 14.71 -8.08 -6.22
CA TYR A 544 15.65 -7.95 -5.11
C TYR A 544 16.99 -8.63 -5.43
N LEU A 545 16.96 -9.82 -6.04
CA LEU A 545 18.16 -10.52 -6.49
C LEU A 545 18.87 -9.76 -7.62
N ARG A 546 18.14 -9.22 -8.60
CA ARG A 546 18.70 -8.37 -9.66
C ARG A 546 19.44 -7.17 -9.06
N LEU A 547 18.79 -6.47 -8.14
CA LEU A 547 19.37 -5.33 -7.43
C LEU A 547 20.60 -5.74 -6.62
N ALA A 548 20.63 -6.95 -6.04
CA ALA A 548 21.80 -7.49 -5.34
C ALA A 548 22.99 -7.78 -6.29
N MET A 549 22.70 -8.36 -7.46
CA MET A 549 23.73 -8.74 -8.44
C MET A 549 24.36 -7.53 -9.14
N GLU A 550 23.57 -6.52 -9.51
CA GLU A 550 24.09 -5.25 -10.08
C GLU A 550 24.99 -4.49 -9.10
N GLU A 551 24.81 -4.79 -7.81
CA GLU A 551 25.55 -4.25 -6.69
C GLU A 551 26.83 -5.06 -6.34
N GLY A 552 27.11 -6.14 -7.08
CA GLY A 552 28.38 -6.87 -7.02
C GLY A 552 28.47 -7.98 -5.96
N GLU A 553 27.34 -8.48 -5.46
CA GLU A 553 27.33 -9.65 -4.57
C GLU A 553 27.10 -10.95 -5.35
N ASP A 554 28.06 -11.88 -5.25
CA ASP A 554 27.85 -13.27 -5.69
C ASP A 554 26.88 -13.95 -4.70
N PRO A 555 25.73 -14.48 -5.15
CA PRO A 555 24.66 -14.95 -4.27
C PRO A 555 24.93 -16.28 -3.53
N ASP A 556 26.17 -16.76 -3.43
CA ASP A 556 26.47 -18.16 -3.06
C ASP A 556 27.49 -18.39 -1.91
N GLU A 557 27.87 -17.40 -1.11
CA GLU A 557 28.67 -17.66 0.11
C GLU A 557 27.79 -18.01 1.32
N GLY A 558 26.95 -19.03 1.17
CA GLY A 558 25.92 -19.38 2.15
C GLY A 558 25.69 -20.86 2.42
N ASP A 559 26.38 -21.80 1.77
CA ASP A 559 26.44 -23.21 2.23
C ASP A 559 27.55 -23.97 1.49
N GLY A 560 28.71 -24.16 2.12
CA GLY A 560 29.85 -24.83 1.50
C GLY A 560 30.95 -25.20 2.49
N ASP A 561 30.95 -26.47 2.89
CA ASP A 561 32.04 -27.23 3.50
C ASP A 561 32.68 -26.73 4.80
N ARG A 562 32.15 -27.23 5.92
CA ARG A 562 32.99 -27.70 7.02
C ARG A 562 33.19 -29.21 6.92
N ASP A 563 34.11 -29.62 6.07
CA ASP A 563 34.80 -30.89 6.23
C ASP A 563 36.26 -30.74 5.75
N GLY A 564 37.20 -31.04 6.66
CA GLY A 564 38.61 -31.28 6.32
C GLY A 564 39.63 -30.33 6.95
N GLY A 565 40.36 -30.83 7.96
CA GLY A 565 41.65 -30.27 8.40
C GLY A 565 41.89 -30.30 9.90
#